data_AF-A0A3B9KAF5-F1
#
_entry.id   AF-A0A3B9KAF5-F1
#
_cell.length_a   1.000
_cell.length_b   1.000
_cell.length_c   1.000
_cell.angle_alpha   90.00
_cell.angle_beta   90.00
_cell.angle_gamma   90.00
#
_symmetry.space_group_name_H-M   'P 1'
#
loop_
_entity.id
_entity.type
_entity.pdbx_description
1 polymer ?
#
loop_
_entity_poly.entity_id
_entity_poly.type
_entity_poly.pdbx_seq_one_letter_code
_entity_poly.pdbx_strand_id
1 'polypeptide(L)'
;MKGLLRLLSLGLRVLCLLEYQVRCQLAAQQHVLAGLYAGNPKRATRRPTSEALLKAFKGLHLTALGQQAHTVYHVTPLSTLQEHILALLGFPAALYSTLALHSGQLTFKMSEP
;
A
#
# COMPACT_ATOMS: atom_id res chain seq x y z
N MET A 1 21.71 -21.17 4.93
CA MET A 1 22.15 -19.93 5.62
C MET A 1 22.34 -18.71 4.69
N LYS A 2 22.92 -18.82 3.48
CA LYS A 2 23.17 -17.64 2.60
C LYS A 2 21.91 -16.94 2.05
N GLY A 3 20.80 -17.66 1.89
CA GLY A 3 19.55 -17.10 1.34
C GLY A 3 18.84 -16.11 2.28
N LEU A 4 18.71 -16.45 3.56
CA LEU A 4 18.00 -15.62 4.53
C LEU A 4 18.67 -14.26 4.75
N LEU A 5 20.00 -14.22 4.85
CA LEU A 5 20.74 -12.97 4.98
C LEU A 5 20.56 -12.06 3.75
N ARG A 6 20.53 -12.64 2.55
CA ARG A 6 20.27 -11.89 1.30
C ARG A 6 18.85 -11.34 1.29
N LEU A 7 17.86 -12.13 1.72
CA LEU A 7 16.48 -11.68 1.83
C LEU A 7 16.32 -10.55 2.84
N LEU A 8 16.95 -10.66 4.02
CA LEU A 8 16.93 -9.62 5.04
C LEU A 8 17.58 -8.32 4.54
N SER A 9 18.72 -8.44 3.84
CA SER A 9 19.41 -7.31 3.24
C SER A 9 18.57 -6.63 2.16
N LEU A 10 17.87 -7.43 1.33
CA LEU A 10 16.96 -6.90 0.31
C LEU A 10 15.76 -6.21 0.94
N GLY A 11 15.14 -6.82 1.95
CA GLY A 11 14.04 -6.22 2.70
C GLY A 11 14.44 -4.87 3.31
N LEU A 12 15.60 -4.80 3.96
CA LEU A 12 16.12 -3.55 4.52
C LEU A 12 16.33 -2.48 3.44
N ARG A 13 16.88 -2.85 2.27
CA ARG A 13 17.05 -1.90 1.14
C ARG A 13 15.71 -1.37 0.64
N VAL A 14 14.71 -2.24 0.49
CA VAL A 14 13.35 -1.83 0.11
C VAL A 14 12.76 -0.86 1.14
N LEU A 15 12.93 -1.15 2.44
CA LEU A 15 12.49 -0.24 3.51
C LEU A 15 13.23 1.10 3.45
N CYS A 16 14.54 1.12 3.22
CA CYS A 16 15.30 2.36 3.07
C CYS A 16 14.86 3.17 1.85
N LEU A 17 14.59 2.51 0.72
CA LEU A 17 14.13 3.18 -0.50
C LEU A 17 12.75 3.80 -0.33
N LEU A 18 11.81 3.09 0.30
CA LEU A 18 10.47 3.60 0.61
C LEU A 18 10.56 4.88 1.46
N GLU A 19 11.36 4.83 2.52
CA GLU A 19 11.60 5.97 3.41
C GLU A 19 12.24 7.15 2.69
N TYR A 20 13.27 6.88 1.89
CA TYR A 20 14.00 7.88 1.13
C TYR A 20 13.07 8.59 0.14
N GLN A 21 12.31 7.84 -0.64
CA GLN A 21 11.44 8.38 -1.68
C GLN A 21 10.38 9.34 -1.11
N VAL A 22 9.69 8.93 -0.05
CA VAL A 22 8.67 9.79 0.59
C VAL A 22 9.30 11.05 1.17
N ARG A 23 10.48 10.95 1.80
CA ARG A 23 11.18 12.10 2.37
C ARG A 23 11.65 13.08 1.29
N CYS A 24 12.16 12.57 0.17
CA CYS A 24 12.54 13.41 -0.97
C CYS A 24 11.35 14.17 -1.53
N GLN A 25 10.19 13.50 -1.72
CA GLN A 25 8.98 14.15 -2.22
C GLN A 25 8.45 15.22 -1.23
N LEU A 26 8.39 14.89 0.06
CA LEU A 26 8.00 15.86 1.09
C LEU A 26 8.96 17.06 1.18
N ALA A 27 10.26 16.83 0.99
CA ALA A 27 11.26 17.91 0.96
C ALA A 27 11.09 18.80 -0.27
N ALA A 28 10.88 18.22 -1.45
CA ALA A 28 10.66 18.94 -2.70
C ALA A 28 9.40 19.81 -2.64
N GLN A 29 8.33 19.30 -2.01
CA GLN A 29 7.05 20.01 -1.85
C GLN A 29 7.01 20.94 -0.63
N GLN A 30 8.09 21.00 0.16
CA GLN A 30 8.13 21.68 1.47
C GLN A 30 6.96 21.30 2.40
N HIS A 31 6.48 20.06 2.29
CA HIS A 31 5.26 19.60 2.94
C HIS A 31 5.53 18.68 4.13
N VAL A 32 4.49 18.44 4.93
CA VAL A 32 4.52 17.54 6.08
C VAL A 32 3.42 16.48 5.96
N LEU A 33 3.70 15.26 6.40
CA LEU A 33 2.73 14.19 6.40
C LEU A 33 2.13 14.02 7.81
N ALA A 34 0.82 14.22 7.93
CA ALA A 34 0.05 14.00 9.17
C ALA A 34 -0.72 12.68 9.12
N GLY A 35 -1.28 12.24 10.26
CA GLY A 35 -2.16 11.07 10.31
C GLY A 35 -1.47 9.71 10.46
N LEU A 36 -0.13 9.64 10.42
CA LEU A 36 0.61 8.37 10.55
C LEU A 36 0.50 7.70 11.93
N TYR A 37 0.11 8.45 12.96
CA TYR A 37 0.06 7.97 14.34
C TYR A 37 -1.39 7.91 14.80
N ALA A 38 -1.95 6.70 14.90
CA ALA A 38 -3.36 6.47 15.26
C ALA A 38 -3.80 7.17 16.56
N GLY A 39 -2.92 7.24 17.57
CA GLY A 39 -3.19 7.94 18.83
C GLY A 39 -2.97 9.46 18.81
N ASN A 40 -2.38 10.02 17.74
CA ASN A 40 -2.19 11.45 17.57
C ASN A 40 -2.28 11.83 16.08
N PRO A 41 -3.49 11.92 15.51
CA PRO A 41 -3.68 12.16 14.08
C PRO A 41 -3.16 13.53 13.62
N LYS A 42 -3.08 14.52 14.53
CA LYS A 42 -2.53 15.85 14.26
C LYS A 42 -1.00 15.86 14.18
N ARG A 43 -0.32 14.81 14.64
CA ARG A 43 1.13 14.73 14.57
C ARG A 43 1.59 14.62 13.12
N ALA A 44 2.22 15.68 12.64
CA ALA A 44 2.85 15.74 11.34
C ALA A 44 4.35 15.46 11.42
N THR A 45 4.93 14.90 10.34
CA THR A 45 6.36 14.68 10.22
C THR A 45 6.84 14.93 8.79
N ARG A 46 8.05 15.48 8.68
CA ARG A 46 8.80 15.60 7.41
C ARG A 46 9.65 14.36 7.12
N ARG A 47 9.86 13.53 8.14
CA ARG A 47 10.73 12.36 8.11
C ARG A 47 9.98 11.12 8.59
N PRO A 48 8.95 10.67 7.86
CA PRO A 48 8.27 9.44 8.21
C PRO A 48 9.25 8.26 8.16
N THR A 49 8.97 7.22 8.95
CA THR A 49 9.70 5.94 8.88
C THR A 49 8.93 4.97 7.99
N SER A 50 9.62 4.02 7.36
CA SER A 50 8.94 2.98 6.58
C SER A 50 7.95 2.16 7.39
N GLU A 51 8.26 1.89 8.66
CA GLU A 51 7.31 1.22 9.56
C GLU A 51 6.01 2.01 9.72
N ALA A 52 6.10 3.33 9.95
CA ALA A 52 4.92 4.18 10.12
C ALA A 52 4.08 4.26 8.82
N LEU A 53 4.75 4.36 7.68
CA LEU A 53 4.10 4.37 6.37
C LEU A 53 3.37 3.04 6.11
N LEU A 54 4.04 1.90 6.32
CA LEU A 54 3.42 0.58 6.13
C LEU A 54 2.28 0.32 7.12
N LYS A 55 2.39 0.83 8.35
CA LYS A 55 1.33 0.72 9.36
C LYS A 55 0.05 1.43 8.95
N ALA A 56 0.12 2.48 8.13
CA ALA A 56 -1.05 3.18 7.60
C ALA A 56 -1.90 2.32 6.65
N PHE A 57 -1.33 1.25 6.06
CA PHE A 57 -2.03 0.32 5.17
C PHE A 57 -2.63 -0.89 5.90
N LYS A 58 -2.56 -0.95 7.23
CA LYS A 58 -3.26 -1.99 7.99
C LYS A 58 -4.78 -1.84 7.82
N GLY A 59 -5.48 -2.98 7.74
CA GLY A 59 -6.95 -3.01 7.59
C GLY A 59 -7.44 -2.93 6.15
N LEU A 60 -6.55 -3.05 5.16
CA LEU A 60 -6.95 -3.25 3.77
C LEU A 60 -7.21 -4.74 3.52
N HIS A 61 -8.39 -5.04 2.97
CA HIS A 61 -8.83 -6.39 2.68
C HIS A 61 -9.29 -6.51 1.22
N LEU A 62 -9.05 -7.67 0.62
CA LEU A 62 -9.71 -8.13 -0.59
C LEU A 62 -10.68 -9.24 -0.17
N THR A 63 -11.97 -9.04 -0.40
CA THR A 63 -13.02 -9.99 -0.06
C THR A 63 -13.58 -10.61 -1.34
N ALA A 64 -13.61 -11.93 -1.40
CA ALA A 64 -14.25 -12.69 -2.46
C ALA A 64 -15.59 -13.24 -1.94
N LEU A 65 -16.69 -12.87 -2.60
CA LEU A 65 -18.04 -13.29 -2.27
C LEU A 65 -18.53 -14.25 -3.35
N GLY A 66 -18.68 -15.53 -2.99
CA GLY A 66 -19.28 -16.52 -3.88
C GLY A 66 -20.80 -16.32 -3.94
N GLN A 67 -21.31 -15.89 -5.10
CA GLN A 67 -22.74 -15.95 -5.43
C GLN A 67 -22.97 -17.09 -6.40
N GLN A 68 -24.20 -17.63 -6.43
CA GLN A 68 -24.58 -18.90 -7.08
C GLN A 68 -23.96 -19.17 -8.48
N ALA A 69 -23.69 -18.13 -9.29
CA ALA A 69 -23.05 -18.26 -10.61
C ALA A 69 -21.75 -17.45 -10.78
N HIS A 70 -21.38 -16.56 -9.84
CA HIS A 70 -20.23 -15.64 -10.01
C HIS A 70 -19.56 -15.32 -8.68
N THR A 71 -18.24 -15.13 -8.71
CA THR A 71 -17.49 -14.59 -7.56
C THR A 71 -17.35 -13.07 -7.72
N VAL A 72 -17.85 -12.31 -6.75
CA VAL A 72 -17.70 -10.85 -6.71
C VAL A 72 -16.54 -10.50 -5.79
N TYR A 73 -15.66 -9.62 -6.26
CA TYR A 73 -14.50 -9.15 -5.52
C TYR A 73 -14.71 -7.72 -5.03
N HIS A 74 -14.40 -7.48 -3.77
CA HIS A 74 -14.47 -6.16 -3.15
C HIS A 74 -13.14 -5.83 -2.46
N VAL A 75 -12.71 -4.57 -2.53
CA VAL A 75 -11.53 -4.07 -1.82
C VAL A 75 -11.91 -2.95 -0.85
N THR A 76 -11.28 -2.90 0.31
CA THR A 76 -11.48 -1.80 1.27
C THR A 76 -11.07 -0.47 0.64
N PRO A 77 -11.95 0.57 0.57
CA PRO A 77 -11.58 1.86 0.00
C PRO A 77 -10.35 2.46 0.69
N LEU A 78 -9.47 3.08 -0.10
CA LEU A 78 -8.31 3.78 0.45
C LEU A 78 -8.77 5.02 1.21
N SER A 79 -8.16 5.27 2.37
CA SER A 79 -8.29 6.55 3.07
C SER A 79 -7.47 7.64 2.38
N THR A 80 -7.81 8.91 2.62
CA THR A 80 -7.04 10.06 2.10
C THR A 80 -5.56 9.99 2.48
N LEU A 81 -5.24 9.46 3.68
CA LEU A 81 -3.86 9.26 4.10
C LEU A 81 -3.16 8.20 3.22
N GLN A 82 -3.81 7.07 2.96
CA GLN A 82 -3.24 6.00 2.12
C GLN A 82 -3.05 6.47 0.68
N GLU A 83 -4.01 7.20 0.12
CA GLU A 83 -3.88 7.81 -1.22
C GLU A 83 -2.72 8.80 -1.28
N HIS A 84 -2.58 9.66 -0.26
CA HIS A 84 -1.47 10.60 -0.18
C HIS A 84 -0.12 9.89 -0.06
N ILE A 85 -0.04 8.82 0.72
CA ILE A 85 1.19 8.00 0.80
C ILE A 85 1.50 7.37 -0.56
N LEU A 86 0.52 6.83 -1.28
CA LEU A 86 0.73 6.28 -2.63
C LEU A 86 1.22 7.35 -3.61
N ALA A 87 0.64 8.56 -3.57
CA ALA A 87 1.09 9.68 -4.39
C ALA A 87 2.55 10.07 -4.09
N LEU A 88 2.95 10.13 -2.82
CA LEU A 88 4.34 10.38 -2.41
C LEU A 88 5.29 9.24 -2.84
N LEU A 89 4.78 8.03 -2.97
CA LEU A 89 5.50 6.88 -3.53
C LEU A 89 5.42 6.80 -5.06
N GLY A 90 4.81 7.77 -5.73
CA GLY A 90 4.69 7.80 -7.20
C GLY A 90 3.78 6.71 -7.76
N PHE A 91 2.92 6.11 -6.94
CA PHE A 91 1.98 5.08 -7.36
C PHE A 91 0.57 5.68 -7.54
N PRO A 92 -0.11 5.43 -8.68
CA PRO A 92 -1.50 5.83 -8.83
C PRO A 92 -2.40 5.00 -7.92
N ALA A 93 -3.30 5.67 -7.17
CA ALA A 93 -4.26 5.00 -6.29
C ALA A 93 -5.16 3.98 -7.02
N ALA A 94 -5.41 4.22 -8.32
CA ALA A 94 -6.13 3.31 -9.19
C ALA A 94 -5.54 1.89 -9.23
N LEU A 95 -4.23 1.72 -9.00
CA LEU A 95 -3.61 0.39 -8.92
C LEU A 95 -4.31 -0.48 -7.88
N TYR A 96 -4.65 0.08 -6.72
CA TYR A 96 -5.34 -0.66 -5.67
C TYR A 96 -6.79 -0.98 -6.06
N SER A 97 -7.53 -0.02 -6.62
CA SER A 97 -8.91 -0.22 -7.06
C SER A 97 -9.03 -1.28 -8.16
N THR A 98 -8.03 -1.36 -9.05
CA THR A 98 -8.01 -2.37 -10.11
C THR A 98 -7.79 -3.79 -9.59
N LEU A 99 -7.38 -4.00 -8.33
CA LEU A 99 -7.22 -5.34 -7.77
C LEU A 99 -8.54 -6.11 -7.77
N ALA A 100 -9.67 -5.46 -7.45
CA ALA A 100 -10.97 -6.10 -7.50
C ALA A 100 -11.33 -6.55 -8.94
N LEU A 101 -11.04 -5.70 -9.93
CA LEU A 101 -11.32 -5.98 -11.34
C LEU A 101 -10.49 -7.17 -11.85
N HIS A 102 -9.18 -7.16 -11.64
CA HIS A 102 -8.30 -8.23 -12.10
C HIS A 102 -8.54 -9.55 -11.38
N SER A 103 -8.95 -9.50 -10.10
CA SER A 103 -9.28 -10.72 -9.34
C SER A 103 -10.48 -11.46 -9.93
N GLY A 104 -11.48 -10.72 -10.45
CA GLY A 104 -12.58 -11.29 -11.24
C GLY A 104 -12.14 -11.89 -12.57
N GLN A 105 -11.14 -11.30 -13.23
CA GLN A 105 -10.61 -11.79 -14.51
C GLN A 105 -9.77 -13.06 -14.36
N LEU A 106 -9.00 -13.18 -13.28
CA LEU A 106 -8.18 -14.37 -13.00
C LEU A 106 -9.04 -15.61 -12.71
N THR A 107 -10.18 -15.44 -12.02
CA THR A 107 -11.13 -16.53 -11.81
C THR A 107 -11.90 -16.91 -13.06
N PHE A 108 -12.21 -15.95 -13.93
CA PHE A 108 -12.79 -16.22 -15.25
C PHE A 108 -11.84 -17.07 -16.12
N LYS A 109 -10.56 -16.69 -16.21
CA LYS A 109 -9.57 -17.43 -17.01
C LYS A 109 -9.23 -18.84 -16.50
N MET A 110 -9.43 -19.12 -15.21
CA MET A 110 -9.21 -20.46 -14.64
C MET A 110 -10.41 -21.41 -14.81
N SER A 111 -11.54 -20.92 -15.34
CA SER A 111 -12.74 -21.73 -15.62
C SER A 111 -12.95 -22.07 -17.10
N GLU A 112 -12.04 -21.65 -18.00
CA GLU A 112 -12.05 -22.14 -19.39
C GLU A 112 -11.20 -23.42 -19.51
N PRO A 113 -11.74 -24.49 -20.15
CA PRO A 113 -11.08 -25.79 -20.30
C PRO A 113 -9.91 -25.80 -21.30
#